data_AF-A0A937W5D4-F1
#
_entry.id   AF-A0A937W5D4-F1
#
_cell.length_a   1.000
_cell.length_b   1.000
_cell.length_c   1.000
_cell.angle_alpha   90.00
_cell.angle_beta   90.00
_cell.angle_gamma   90.00
#
_symmetry.space_group_name_H-M   'P 1'
#
loop_
_entity.id
_entity.type
_entity.pdbx_description
1 polymer ?
#
loop_
_entity_poly.entity_id
_entity_poly.type
_entity_poly.pdbx_seq_one_letter_code
_entity_poly.pdbx_strand_id
1 'polypeptide(L)'
;MAQATLDTPISNMTLGELKQFIKDIIREGRRGECYLDDDGWLTFYDEESYARYLATQKEKLPGEIKACFLDEQGFCVYHSDYTLTDKKRQQLKQAKQEIDEGKGYTLEEVRQRLANG
;
A
#
# COMPACT_ATOMS: atom_id res chain seq x y z
N MET A 1 33.70 -2.42 -31.74
CA MET A 1 32.23 -2.39 -31.53
C MET A 1 31.95 -1.27 -30.57
N ALA A 2 31.08 -0.32 -30.92
CA ALA A 2 30.85 0.87 -30.08
C ALA A 2 30.02 0.50 -28.85
N GLN A 3 30.54 0.82 -27.67
CA GLN A 3 29.87 0.64 -26.38
C GLN A 3 28.81 1.76 -26.26
N ALA A 4 27.52 1.43 -26.37
CA ALA A 4 26.46 2.39 -26.08
C ALA A 4 26.41 2.64 -24.56
N THR A 5 26.68 3.86 -24.11
CA THR A 5 26.49 4.29 -22.72
C THR A 5 25.05 4.78 -22.51
N LEU A 6 24.49 4.51 -21.34
CA LEU A 6 23.10 4.86 -20.98
C LEU A 6 22.81 6.37 -21.03
N ASP A 7 23.85 7.21 -21.04
CA ASP A 7 23.75 8.68 -21.07
C ASP A 7 23.77 9.28 -22.49
N THR A 8 23.68 8.45 -23.52
CA THR A 8 23.67 8.95 -24.91
C THR A 8 22.33 9.61 -25.22
N PRO A 9 22.28 10.90 -25.62
CA PRO A 9 21.03 11.56 -25.98
C PRO A 9 20.41 10.87 -27.20
N ILE A 10 19.24 10.25 -27.01
CA ILE A 10 18.44 9.72 -28.12
C ILE A 10 17.69 10.90 -28.73
N SER A 11 18.30 11.55 -29.72
CA SER A 11 17.73 12.76 -30.35
C SER A 11 16.38 12.50 -31.02
N ASN A 12 15.47 13.47 -30.81
CA ASN A 12 14.17 13.71 -31.42
C ASN A 12 13.12 12.59 -31.29
N MET A 13 12.73 12.32 -30.05
CA MET A 13 11.48 11.64 -29.74
C MET A 13 10.33 12.66 -29.65
N THR A 14 9.22 12.40 -30.31
CA THR A 14 7.98 13.18 -30.14
C THR A 14 7.33 12.87 -28.79
N LEU A 15 6.47 13.76 -28.29
CA LEU A 15 5.72 13.53 -27.06
C LEU A 15 4.87 12.24 -27.12
N GLY A 16 4.38 11.88 -28.31
CA GLY A 16 3.62 10.65 -28.53
C GLY A 16 4.49 9.40 -28.35
N GLU A 17 5.69 9.42 -28.90
CA GLU A 17 6.66 8.32 -28.76
C GLU A 17 7.16 8.20 -27.31
N LEU A 18 7.37 9.31 -26.61
CA LEU A 18 7.71 9.28 -25.18
C LEU A 18 6.59 8.67 -24.35
N LYS A 19 5.34 9.05 -24.63
CA LYS A 19 4.17 8.47 -23.94
C LYS A 19 4.06 6.97 -24.21
N GLN A 20 4.37 6.52 -25.43
CA GLN A 20 4.33 5.12 -25.79
C GLN A 20 5.47 4.33 -25.13
N PHE A 21 6.69 4.87 -25.15
CA PHE A 21 7.85 4.27 -24.48
C PHE A 21 7.64 4.11 -22.98
N ILE A 22 7.10 5.13 -22.30
CA ILE A 22 6.73 5.03 -20.87
C ILE A 22 5.67 3.95 -20.65
N LYS A 23 4.65 3.87 -21.50
CA LYS A 23 3.62 2.82 -21.42
C LYS A 23 4.22 1.42 -21.58
N ASP A 24 5.19 1.27 -22.48
CA ASP A 24 5.84 -0.01 -22.75
C ASP A 24 6.77 -0.40 -21.60
N ILE A 25 7.55 0.54 -21.03
CA ILE A 25 8.32 0.31 -19.78
C ILE A 25 7.39 -0.09 -18.65
N ILE A 26 6.28 0.63 -18.45
CA ILE A 26 5.31 0.28 -17.41
C ILE A 26 4.74 -1.12 -17.70
N ARG A 27 4.40 -1.45 -18.96
CA ARG A 27 3.87 -2.77 -19.35
C ARG A 27 4.89 -3.90 -19.19
N GLU A 28 6.17 -3.65 -19.42
CA GLU A 28 7.24 -4.63 -19.18
C GLU A 28 7.54 -4.77 -17.68
N GLY A 29 7.47 -3.66 -16.94
CA GLY A 29 7.51 -3.61 -15.47
C GLY A 29 6.32 -4.31 -14.80
N ARG A 30 5.16 -4.40 -15.47
CA ARG A 30 3.97 -5.17 -15.03
C ARG A 30 4.19 -6.69 -14.92
N ARG A 31 5.38 -7.22 -15.26
CA ARG A 31 5.75 -8.57 -14.83
C ARG A 31 6.03 -8.67 -13.33
N GLY A 32 6.25 -7.54 -12.64
CA GLY A 32 6.21 -7.45 -11.19
C GLY A 32 4.78 -7.15 -10.73
N GLU A 33 4.15 -8.09 -10.05
CA GLU A 33 2.73 -8.05 -9.64
C GLU A 33 2.39 -6.91 -8.67
N CYS A 34 3.40 -6.28 -8.06
CA CYS A 34 3.31 -5.06 -7.24
C CYS A 34 4.71 -4.46 -7.05
N TYR A 35 4.78 -3.20 -6.60
CA TYR A 35 6.03 -2.59 -6.12
C TYR A 35 5.83 -1.99 -4.73
N LEU A 36 6.93 -1.81 -3.99
CA LEU A 36 6.93 -1.11 -2.71
C LEU A 36 7.28 0.35 -2.97
N ASP A 37 6.45 1.29 -2.49
CA ASP A 37 6.77 2.72 -2.55
C ASP A 37 7.70 3.15 -1.40
N ASP A 38 8.14 4.41 -1.46
CA ASP A 38 9.05 5.00 -0.46
C ASP A 38 8.44 5.09 0.95
N ASP A 39 7.10 5.04 1.05
CA ASP A 39 6.35 5.06 2.31
C ASP A 39 6.04 3.63 2.83
N GLY A 40 6.49 2.60 2.11
CA GLY A 40 6.33 1.20 2.47
C GLY A 40 4.95 0.61 2.15
N TRP A 41 4.21 1.19 1.21
CA TRP A 41 2.98 0.64 0.65
C TRP A 41 3.27 -0.28 -0.53
N LEU A 42 2.54 -1.38 -0.59
CA LEU A 42 2.47 -2.22 -1.77
C LEU A 42 1.49 -1.60 -2.77
N THR A 43 2.02 -1.07 -3.86
CA THR A 43 1.22 -0.50 -4.93
C THR A 43 0.90 -1.56 -5.97
N PHE A 44 -0.39 -1.75 -6.19
CA PHE A 44 -0.95 -2.66 -7.19
C PHE A 44 -1.54 -1.86 -8.36
N TYR A 45 -1.41 -2.39 -9.57
CA TYR A 45 -1.97 -1.77 -10.77
C TYR A 45 -3.44 -2.16 -11.01
N ASP A 46 -3.88 -3.27 -10.41
CA ASP A 46 -5.22 -3.82 -10.55
C ASP A 46 -5.58 -4.69 -9.35
N GLU A 47 -6.88 -4.85 -9.11
CA GLU A 47 -7.46 -5.63 -8.02
C GLU A 47 -7.13 -7.14 -8.14
N GLU A 48 -7.01 -7.65 -9.36
CA GLU A 48 -6.69 -9.06 -9.61
C GLU A 48 -5.28 -9.43 -9.10
N SER A 49 -4.32 -8.53 -9.27
CA SER A 49 -2.95 -8.68 -8.77
C SER A 49 -2.89 -8.61 -7.25
N TYR A 50 -3.70 -7.75 -6.63
CA TYR A 50 -3.85 -7.73 -5.17
C TYR A 50 -4.49 -9.03 -4.64
N ALA A 51 -5.53 -9.54 -5.29
CA ALA A 51 -6.19 -10.79 -4.90
C ALA A 51 -5.23 -12.00 -5.02
N ARG A 52 -4.43 -12.05 -6.08
CA ARG A 52 -3.36 -13.07 -6.23
C ARG A 52 -2.33 -12.95 -5.12
N TYR A 53 -1.88 -11.75 -4.80
CA TYR A 53 -0.96 -11.52 -3.68
C TYR A 53 -1.56 -11.96 -2.34
N LEU A 54 -2.81 -11.59 -2.04
CA LEU A 54 -3.51 -12.03 -0.84
C LEU A 54 -3.59 -13.56 -0.72
N ALA A 55 -3.84 -14.26 -1.83
CA ALA A 55 -3.89 -15.73 -1.83
C ALA A 55 -2.56 -16.38 -1.42
N THR A 56 -1.42 -15.68 -1.61
CA THR A 56 -0.10 -16.14 -1.12
C THR A 56 0.11 -15.86 0.37
N GLN A 57 -0.58 -14.86 0.94
CA GLN A 57 -0.41 -14.41 2.32
C GLN A 57 -1.41 -15.12 3.25
N LYS A 58 -1.13 -16.37 3.60
CA LYS A 58 -2.03 -17.18 4.47
C LYS A 58 -2.11 -16.70 5.92
N GLU A 59 -1.16 -15.89 6.38
CA GLU A 59 -1.03 -15.49 7.78
C GLU A 59 -1.45 -14.03 8.05
N LYS A 60 -1.67 -13.22 7.01
CA LYS A 60 -2.02 -11.80 7.14
C LYS A 60 -3.43 -11.55 6.67
N LEU A 61 -4.18 -10.76 7.44
CA LEU A 61 -5.49 -10.30 7.01
C LEU A 61 -5.34 -9.21 5.94
N PRO A 62 -6.26 -9.08 4.99
CA PRO A 62 -6.22 -8.03 3.96
C PRO A 62 -6.05 -6.61 4.55
N GLY A 63 -6.68 -6.33 5.69
CA GLY A 63 -6.55 -5.04 6.37
C GLY A 63 -5.23 -4.79 7.12
N GLU A 64 -4.35 -5.79 7.21
CA GLU A 64 -3.00 -5.64 7.77
C GLU A 64 -1.95 -5.38 6.68
N ILE A 65 -2.34 -5.51 5.41
CA ILE A 65 -1.49 -5.24 4.27
C ILE A 65 -1.68 -3.77 3.90
N LYS A 66 -0.59 -2.99 4.02
CA LYS A 66 -0.54 -1.63 3.49
C LYS A 66 -0.51 -1.71 1.97
N ALA A 67 -1.68 -1.70 1.34
CA ALA A 67 -1.82 -1.76 -0.11
C ALA A 67 -2.55 -0.53 -0.66
N CYS A 68 -2.14 -0.07 -1.84
CA CYS A 68 -2.83 0.97 -2.59
C CYS A 68 -2.95 0.58 -4.08
N PHE A 69 -3.93 1.13 -4.76
CA PHE A 69 -4.15 0.93 -6.20
C PHE A 69 -3.85 2.20 -6.96
N LEU A 70 -3.36 2.10 -8.18
CA LEU A 70 -3.28 3.25 -9.07
C LEU A 70 -4.61 3.42 -9.82
N ASP A 71 -5.19 4.62 -9.79
CA ASP A 71 -6.34 4.94 -10.64
C ASP A 71 -5.92 5.16 -12.10
N GLU A 72 -6.90 5.43 -12.98
CA GLU A 72 -6.67 5.68 -14.41
C GLU A 72 -5.74 6.88 -14.69
N GLN A 73 -5.56 7.76 -13.71
CA GLN A 73 -4.72 8.95 -13.77
C GLN A 73 -3.35 8.72 -13.10
N GLY A 74 -3.13 7.56 -12.47
CA GLY A 74 -1.89 7.19 -11.80
C GLY A 74 -1.80 7.65 -10.34
N PHE A 75 -2.91 8.03 -9.69
CA PHE A 75 -2.93 8.37 -8.28
C PHE A 75 -3.17 7.15 -7.40
N CYS A 76 -2.51 7.10 -6.24
CA CYS A 76 -2.74 6.06 -5.24
C CYS A 76 -4.12 6.23 -4.57
N VAL A 77 -5.00 5.28 -4.84
CA VAL A 77 -6.27 5.08 -4.15
C VAL A 77 -6.08 4.02 -3.08
N TYR A 78 -6.24 4.42 -1.82
CA TYR A 78 -6.10 3.54 -0.68
C TYR A 78 -7.39 2.73 -0.49
N HIS A 79 -7.34 1.44 -0.78
CA HIS A 79 -8.43 0.52 -0.44
C HIS A 79 -8.20 0.03 0.99
N SER A 80 -8.90 0.61 1.96
CA SER A 80 -9.14 -0.08 3.21
C SER A 80 -10.45 -0.86 3.06
N ASP A 81 -10.38 -2.14 2.68
CA ASP A 81 -11.55 -3.04 2.67
C ASP A 81 -12.14 -3.25 4.09
N TYR A 82 -11.54 -2.64 5.10
CA TYR A 82 -12.02 -2.67 6.47
C TYR A 82 -13.25 -1.78 6.66
N THR A 83 -14.40 -2.29 6.21
CA THR A 83 -15.68 -1.81 6.71
C THR A 83 -15.80 -2.18 8.18
N LEU A 84 -15.83 -1.17 9.05
CA LEU A 84 -16.05 -1.35 10.48
C LEU A 84 -17.34 -2.14 10.70
N THR A 85 -17.23 -3.36 11.25
CA THR A 85 -18.40 -4.13 11.67
C THR A 85 -19.12 -3.38 12.80
N ASP A 86 -20.43 -3.56 12.94
CA ASP A 86 -21.19 -2.88 14.00
C ASP A 86 -20.64 -3.20 15.40
N LYS A 87 -20.15 -4.43 15.59
CA LYS A 87 -19.45 -4.83 16.81
C LYS A 87 -18.19 -3.99 17.05
N LYS A 88 -17.37 -3.79 16.02
CA LYS A 88 -16.13 -2.99 16.12
C LYS A 88 -16.44 -1.49 16.30
N ARG A 89 -17.51 -0.98 15.69
CA ARG A 89 -18.03 0.38 15.95
C ARG A 89 -18.44 0.56 17.41
N GLN A 90 -19.15 -0.42 17.96
CA GLN A 90 -19.59 -0.38 19.36
C GLN A 90 -18.40 -0.46 20.33
N GLN A 91 -17.41 -1.30 20.03
CA GLN A 91 -16.16 -1.36 20.79
C GLN A 91 -15.39 -0.04 20.76
N LEU A 92 -15.27 0.60 19.59
CA LEU A 92 -14.64 1.91 19.47
C LEU A 92 -15.40 3.00 20.24
N LYS A 93 -16.74 2.95 20.22
CA LYS A 93 -17.57 3.87 20.98
C LYS A 93 -17.37 3.70 22.50
N GLN A 94 -17.30 2.45 22.97
CA GLN A 94 -17.02 2.15 24.37
C GLN A 94 -15.61 2.58 24.78
N ALA A 95 -14.59 2.24 23.99
CA ALA A 95 -13.21 2.64 24.26
C ALA A 95 -13.06 4.17 24.31
N LYS A 96 -13.74 4.89 23.40
CA LYS A 96 -13.76 6.36 23.42
C LYS A 96 -14.38 6.89 24.70
N GLN A 97 -15.51 6.32 25.13
CA GLN A 97 -16.16 6.71 26.36
C GLN A 97 -15.29 6.41 27.60
N GLU A 98 -14.59 5.28 27.63
CA GLU A 98 -13.64 4.95 28.71
C GLU A 98 -12.47 5.93 28.78
N ILE A 99 -11.97 6.39 27.62
CA ILE A 99 -10.93 7.42 27.56
C ILE A 99 -11.47 8.76 28.08
N ASP A 100 -12.68 9.17 27.68
CA ASP A 100 -13.32 10.39 28.16
C ASP A 100 -13.60 10.34 29.68
N GLU A 101 -13.87 9.14 30.21
CA GLU A 101 -14.01 8.86 31.65
C GLU A 101 -12.66 8.73 32.40
N GLY A 102 -11.54 8.91 31.71
CA GLY A 102 -10.19 8.86 32.30
C GLY A 102 -9.70 7.45 32.64
N LYS A 103 -10.33 6.40 32.10
CA LYS A 103 -9.98 4.98 32.32
C LYS A 103 -8.91 4.47 31.35
N GLY A 104 -8.34 5.34 30.52
CA GLY A 104 -7.22 4.99 29.64
C GLY A 104 -5.93 4.77 30.42
N TYR A 105 -5.08 3.87 29.93
CA TYR A 105 -3.72 3.69 30.43
C TYR A 105 -2.73 4.50 29.59
N THR A 106 -1.75 5.07 30.26
CA THR A 106 -0.57 5.64 29.59
C THR A 106 0.32 4.52 29.05
N LEU A 107 1.14 4.85 28.06
CA LEU A 107 2.07 3.89 27.46
C LEU A 107 3.05 3.30 28.49
N GLU A 108 3.44 4.07 29.50
CA GLU A 108 4.30 3.59 30.59
C GLU A 108 3.59 2.57 31.49
N GLU A 109 2.33 2.81 31.86
CA GLU A 109 1.53 1.87 32.67
C GLU A 109 1.29 0.54 31.95
N VAL A 110 1.05 0.58 30.63
CA VAL A 110 0.91 -0.63 29.82
C VAL A 110 2.22 -1.42 29.79
N ARG A 111 3.36 -0.74 29.60
CA ARG A 111 4.68 -1.39 29.59
C ARG A 111 5.00 -2.06 30.93
N GLN A 112 4.69 -1.41 32.05
CA GLN A 112 4.91 -2.01 33.38
C GLN A 112 4.02 -3.23 33.62
N ARG A 113 2.76 -3.22 33.17
CA ARG A 113 1.86 -4.37 33.34
C ARG A 113 2.25 -5.56 32.48
N LEU A 114 2.72 -5.33 31.26
CA LEU A 114 3.20 -6.38 30.37
C LEU A 114 4.56 -6.95 30.80
N ALA A 115 5.37 -6.17 31.53
CA ALA A 115 6.63 -6.64 32.11
C ALA A 115 6.43 -7.47 33.39
N ASN A 116 5.29 -7.30 34.06
CA ASN A 116 4.97 -7.93 35.36
C ASN A 116 3.87 -9.01 35.29
N GLY A 117 3.41 -9.37 34.07
CA GLY A 117 2.41 -10.43 33.83
C GLY A 117 3.01 -11.55 33.00
#